data_AF-A0A565BV54-F1
#
_entry.id   AF-A0A565BV54-F1
#
_cell.length_a   1.000
_cell.length_b   1.000
_cell.length_c   1.000
_cell.angle_alpha   90.00
_cell.angle_beta   90.00
_cell.angle_gamma   90.00
#
_symmetry.space_group_name_H-M   'P 1'
#
loop_
_entity.id
_entity.type
_entity.pdbx_description
1 polymer ?
#
loop_
_entity_poly.entity_id
_entity_poly.type
_entity_poly.pdbx_seq_one_letter_code
_entity_poly.pdbx_strand_id
1 'polypeptide(L)'
;MVEFVNHYTVLGLPPNGEDDDGVKINTEQIRKAYLCKALKLHPDKNRDDLNNAHERFRKLKTSYDILIDPKSKEIFDNLLRENKFERQNSWKDDPDVWNNIPEYDKE
;
A
#
# COMPACT_ATOMS: atom_id res chain seq x y z
N MET A 1 16.42 3.73 5.00
CA MET A 1 15.05 4.10 4.59
C MET A 1 14.17 2.90 4.86
N VAL A 2 13.09 3.06 5.63
CA VAL A 2 12.12 1.97 5.82
C VAL A 2 11.31 1.90 4.53
N GLU A 3 11.47 0.83 3.75
CA GLU A 3 10.64 0.64 2.56
C GLU A 3 9.16 0.61 2.98
N PHE A 4 8.38 1.57 2.49
CA PHE A 4 6.94 1.58 2.69
C PHE A 4 6.31 0.46 1.87
N VAL A 5 6.14 -0.71 2.50
CA VAL A 5 5.49 -1.85 1.88
C VAL A 5 3.98 -1.63 1.91
N ASN A 6 3.36 -1.58 0.74
CA ASN A 6 1.92 -1.45 0.66
C ASN A 6 1.22 -2.75 1.06
N HIS A 7 0.60 -2.78 2.24
CA HIS A 7 -0.04 -4.00 2.76
C HIS A 7 -1.24 -4.46 1.92
N TYR A 8 -1.95 -3.54 1.25
CA TYR A 8 -3.06 -3.90 0.37
C TYR A 8 -2.56 -4.69 -0.84
N THR A 9 -1.45 -4.28 -1.48
CA THR A 9 -0.91 -5.00 -2.65
C THR A 9 -0.40 -6.40 -2.28
N VAL A 10 0.13 -6.57 -1.07
CA VAL A 10 0.54 -7.88 -0.54
C VAL A 10 -0.66 -8.82 -0.40
N LEU A 11 -1.85 -8.32 -0.06
CA LEU A 11 -3.10 -9.10 -0.07
C LEU A 11 -3.68 -9.29 -1.48
N GLY A 12 -3.18 -8.56 -2.48
CA GLY A 12 -3.73 -8.53 -3.83
C GLY A 12 -4.94 -7.61 -3.94
N LEU A 13 -5.03 -6.65 -3.03
CA LEU A 13 -6.03 -5.61 -3.00
C LEU A 13 -5.44 -4.32 -3.62
N PRO A 14 -6.30 -3.42 -4.08
CA PRO A 14 -5.89 -2.17 -4.67
C PRO A 14 -5.06 -1.32 -3.68
N PRO A 15 -3.93 -0.72 -4.13
CA PRO A 15 -2.96 -0.03 -3.26
C PRO A 15 -3.53 1.20 -2.54
N ASN A 16 -4.59 1.77 -3.08
CA ASN A 16 -5.35 2.91 -2.59
C ASN A 16 -6.37 2.52 -1.49
N GLY A 17 -6.55 1.23 -1.19
CA GLY A 17 -7.54 0.79 -0.21
C GLY A 17 -8.98 0.96 -0.69
N GLU A 18 -9.19 1.16 -1.99
CA GLU A 18 -10.48 1.36 -2.66
C GLU A 18 -10.51 0.53 -3.94
N ASP A 19 -11.63 -0.14 -4.20
CA ASP A 19 -11.86 -0.89 -5.44
C ASP A 19 -12.02 0.03 -6.67
N ASP A 20 -12.11 -0.53 -7.87
CA ASP A 20 -12.30 0.21 -9.14
C ASP A 20 -13.61 1.04 -9.10
N ASP A 21 -14.62 0.52 -8.40
CA ASP A 21 -15.89 1.21 -8.12
C ASP A 21 -15.79 2.32 -7.05
N GLY A 22 -14.59 2.60 -6.52
CA GLY A 22 -14.38 3.58 -5.44
C GLY A 22 -14.88 3.12 -4.07
N VAL A 23 -15.17 1.82 -3.91
CA VAL A 23 -15.65 1.25 -2.65
C VAL A 23 -14.46 0.98 -1.73
N LYS A 24 -14.48 1.60 -0.53
CA LYS A 24 -13.43 1.40 0.48
C LYS A 24 -13.37 -0.07 0.92
N ILE A 25 -12.16 -0.61 0.90
CA ILE A 25 -11.87 -1.96 1.36
C ILE A 25 -12.15 -2.05 2.87
N ASN A 26 -13.07 -2.94 3.23
CA ASN A 26 -13.45 -3.24 4.60
C ASN A 26 -12.77 -4.52 5.12
N THR A 27 -12.85 -4.75 6.43
CA THR A 27 -12.18 -5.86 7.13
C THR A 27 -12.60 -7.23 6.60
N GLU A 28 -13.85 -7.38 6.16
CA GLU A 28 -14.37 -8.60 5.54
C GLU A 28 -13.66 -8.91 4.21
N GLN A 29 -13.48 -7.90 3.35
CA GLN A 29 -12.74 -8.05 2.10
C GLN A 29 -11.25 -8.37 2.34
N ILE A 30 -10.63 -7.73 3.34
CA ILE A 30 -9.25 -8.01 3.77
C ILE A 30 -9.11 -9.49 4.18
N ARG A 31 -10.05 -9.98 5.01
CA ARG A 31 -10.07 -11.38 5.46
C ARG A 31 -10.27 -12.35 4.31
N LYS A 32 -11.19 -12.04 3.38
CA LYS A 32 -11.44 -12.86 2.19
C LYS A 32 -10.21 -12.93 1.27
N ALA A 33 -9.55 -11.81 1.03
CA ALA A 33 -8.33 -11.74 0.23
C ALA A 33 -7.17 -12.53 0.89
N TYR A 34 -6.98 -12.36 2.20
CA TYR A 34 -6.01 -13.13 2.98
C TYR A 34 -6.23 -14.64 2.83
N LEU A 35 -7.47 -15.12 3.02
CA LEU A 35 -7.79 -16.54 2.90
C LEU A 35 -7.50 -17.07 1.49
N CYS A 36 -7.94 -16.36 0.45
CA CYS A 36 -7.69 -16.76 -0.93
C CYS A 36 -6.19 -16.88 -1.24
N LYS A 37 -5.39 -15.93 -0.74
CA LYS A 37 -3.94 -15.88 -0.99
C LYS A 37 -3.16 -16.87 -0.14
N ALA A 38 -3.56 -17.08 1.11
CA ALA A 38 -3.00 -18.09 2.01
C ALA A 38 -3.16 -19.50 1.42
N LEU A 39 -4.32 -19.81 0.83
CA LEU A 39 -4.56 -21.09 0.16
C LEU A 39 -3.66 -21.29 -1.07
N LYS A 40 -3.41 -20.22 -1.85
CA LYS A 40 -2.51 -20.26 -3.01
C LYS A 40 -1.04 -20.41 -2.61
N LEU A 41 -0.64 -19.77 -1.51
CA LEU A 41 0.73 -19.77 -1.00
C LEU A 41 0.98 -20.89 0.02
N HIS A 42 0.04 -21.81 0.20
CA HIS A 42 0.18 -22.87 1.20
C HIS A 42 1.40 -23.76 0.86
N PRO A 43 2.29 -24.04 1.83
CA PRO A 43 3.52 -24.79 1.60
C PRO A 43 3.27 -26.24 1.12
N ASP A 44 2.09 -26.78 1.42
CA ASP A 44 1.67 -28.11 0.95
C ASP A 44 1.52 -28.20 -0.58
N LYS A 45 1.12 -27.09 -1.24
CA LYS A 45 1.02 -27.03 -2.72
C LYS A 45 2.30 -26.53 -3.39
N ASN A 46 3.15 -25.79 -2.68
CA ASN A 46 4.39 -25.22 -3.19
C ASN A 46 5.62 -25.91 -2.58
N ARG A 47 5.66 -27.25 -2.65
CA ARG A 47 6.73 -28.05 -2.05
C ARG A 47 8.09 -27.87 -2.73
N ASP A 48 8.09 -27.44 -3.99
CA ASP A 48 9.30 -27.11 -4.76
C ASP A 48 9.90 -25.75 -4.37
N ASP A 49 9.06 -24.84 -3.88
CA ASP A 49 9.37 -23.42 -3.61
C ASP A 49 9.12 -23.04 -2.15
N LEU A 50 9.40 -23.95 -1.21
CA LEU A 50 9.12 -23.78 0.22
C LEU A 50 9.69 -22.48 0.80
N ASN A 51 10.90 -22.10 0.39
CA ASN A 51 11.58 -20.89 0.89
C ASN A 51 10.82 -19.61 0.47
N ASN A 52 10.43 -19.55 -0.82
CA ASN A 52 9.65 -18.44 -1.36
C ASN A 52 8.23 -18.41 -0.78
N ALA A 53 7.60 -19.58 -0.62
CA ALA A 53 6.26 -19.69 -0.05
C ALA A 53 6.23 -19.19 1.40
N HIS A 54 7.23 -19.54 2.21
CA HIS A 54 7.32 -19.12 3.61
C HIS A 54 7.51 -17.61 3.75
N GLU A 55 8.38 -16.99 2.94
CA GLU A 55 8.57 -15.54 2.97
C GLU A 55 7.30 -14.79 2.54
N ARG A 56 6.67 -15.23 1.45
CA ARG A 56 5.41 -14.63 0.96
C ARG A 56 4.28 -14.78 1.97
N PHE A 57 4.20 -15.93 2.64
CA PHE A 57 3.22 -16.17 3.69
C PHE A 57 3.47 -15.29 4.91
N ARG A 58 4.74 -15.08 5.30
CA ARG A 58 5.10 -14.16 6.39
C ARG A 58 4.67 -12.73 6.07
N LYS A 59 4.99 -12.24 4.87
CA LYS A 59 4.58 -10.91 4.38
C LYS A 59 3.05 -10.77 4.35
N LEU A 60 2.35 -11.81 3.89
CA LEU A 60 0.88 -11.87 3.85
C LEU A 60 0.28 -11.76 5.25
N LYS A 61 0.80 -12.53 6.21
CA LYS A 61 0.35 -12.52 7.60
C LYS A 61 0.57 -11.16 8.27
N THR A 62 1.76 -10.59 8.15
CA THR A 62 2.06 -9.25 8.68
C THR A 62 1.13 -8.18 8.11
N SER A 63 0.86 -8.24 6.80
CA SER A 63 -0.04 -7.29 6.14
C SER A 63 -1.49 -7.43 6.61
N TYR A 64 -1.95 -8.66 6.84
CA TYR A 64 -3.27 -8.91 7.41
C TYR A 64 -3.40 -8.38 8.83
N ASP A 65 -2.39 -8.60 9.68
CA ASP A 65 -2.39 -8.17 11.09
C ASP A 65 -2.51 -6.63 11.24
N ILE A 66 -1.82 -5.89 10.35
CA ILE A 66 -1.87 -4.43 10.33
C ILE A 66 -3.22 -3.92 9.81
N LEU A 67 -3.79 -4.58 8.80
CA LEU A 67 -5.02 -4.13 8.15
C LEU A 67 -6.30 -4.57 8.86
N ILE A 68 -6.26 -5.64 9.67
CA ILE A 68 -7.42 -6.10 10.46
C ILE A 68 -7.64 -5.22 11.69
N ASP A 69 -6.56 -4.64 12.24
CA ASP A 69 -6.66 -3.74 13.37
C ASP A 69 -7.08 -2.33 12.89
N PRO A 70 -8.22 -1.80 13.36
CA PRO A 70 -8.75 -0.53 12.85
C PRO A 70 -7.84 0.66 13.15
N LYS A 71 -7.12 0.66 14.29
CA LYS A 71 -6.17 1.72 14.63
C LYS A 71 -4.96 1.69 13.70
N SER A 72 -4.38 0.51 13.50
CA SER A 72 -3.22 0.31 12.63
C SER A 72 -3.56 0.59 11.17
N LYS A 73 -4.77 0.21 10.73
CA LYS A 73 -5.31 0.55 9.41
C LYS A 73 -5.46 2.06 9.21
N GLU A 74 -5.97 2.78 10.21
CA GLU A 74 -6.13 4.23 10.13
C GLU A 74 -4.77 4.95 10.00
N ILE A 75 -3.79 4.54 10.82
CA ILE A 75 -2.41 5.05 10.73
C ILE A 75 -1.83 4.77 9.34
N PHE A 76 -2.03 3.58 8.81
CA PHE A 76 -1.55 3.20 7.48
C PHE A 76 -2.24 4.00 6.36
N ASP A 77 -3.56 4.18 6.42
CA ASP A 77 -4.33 4.98 5.45
C ASP A 77 -3.88 6.46 5.48
N ASN A 78 -3.56 7.01 6.67
CA ASN A 78 -2.99 8.35 6.82
C ASN A 78 -1.58 8.43 6.20
N LEU A 79 -0.71 7.49 6.54
CA LEU A 79 0.67 7.48 6.04
C LEU A 79 0.74 7.26 4.52
N LEU A 80 -0.20 6.49 3.98
CA LEU A 80 -0.36 6.28 2.54
C LEU A 80 -0.78 7.59 1.85
N ARG A 81 -1.69 8.37 2.45
CA ARG A 81 -2.07 9.69 1.95
C ARG A 81 -0.89 10.66 1.97
N GLU A 82 -0.09 10.66 3.04
CA GLU A 82 1.11 11.48 3.17
C GLU A 82 2.20 11.07 2.15
N ASN A 83 2.48 9.78 2.00
CA ASN A 83 3.42 9.28 0.99
C ASN A 83 2.98 9.61 -0.45
N LYS A 84 1.68 9.62 -0.72
CA LYS A 84 1.13 10.04 -2.02
C LYS A 84 1.40 11.53 -2.30
N PHE A 85 1.58 12.34 -1.25
CA PHE A 85 1.84 13.78 -1.33
C PHE A 85 3.30 14.07 -1.69
N GLU A 86 4.25 13.31 -1.17
CA GLU A 86 5.68 13.49 -1.49
C GLU A 86 5.99 13.16 -2.96
N ARG A 87 5.41 12.10 -3.52
CA ARG A 87 5.61 11.74 -4.94
C ARG A 87 4.98 12.75 -5.92
N GLN A 88 3.96 13.49 -5.51
CA GLN A 88 3.32 14.51 -6.35
C GLN A 88 3.96 15.89 -6.20
N ASN A 89 4.82 16.10 -5.19
CA ASN A 89 5.55 17.34 -4.99
C ASN A 89 6.92 17.40 -5.71
N SER A 90 7.19 16.48 -6.65
CA SER A 90 8.33 16.56 -7.59
C SER A 90 8.09 17.61 -8.69
N TRP A 91 7.68 18.81 -8.28
CA TRP A 91 7.65 20.06 -9.06
C TRP A 91 8.54 21.13 -8.41
N LYS A 92 9.12 20.82 -7.24
CA LYS A 92 10.06 21.69 -6.51
C LYS A 92 11.53 21.31 -6.74
N ASP A 93 11.81 20.16 -7.35
CA ASP A 93 13.16 19.68 -7.65
C ASP A 93 13.64 20.07 -9.06
N ASP A 94 12.81 20.75 -9.87
CA ASP A 94 13.23 21.41 -11.11
C ASP A 94 13.73 22.84 -10.81
N PRO A 95 15.04 23.12 -10.88
CA PRO A 95 15.57 24.46 -10.59
C PRO A 95 15.10 25.55 -11.57
N ASP A 96 14.47 25.17 -12.69
CA ASP A 96 13.92 26.09 -13.69
C ASP A 96 12.50 26.62 -13.35
N VAL A 97 11.79 26.04 -12.38
CA VAL A 97 10.43 26.48 -12.01
C VAL A 97 10.43 27.78 -11.21
N TRP A 98 11.48 28.06 -10.41
CA TRP A 98 11.59 29.31 -9.65
C TRP A 98 11.78 30.55 -10.55
N ASN A 99 12.37 30.38 -11.73
CA ASN A 99 12.71 31.49 -12.63
C ASN A 99 11.59 31.90 -13.59
N ASN A 100 10.43 31.22 -13.57
CA ASN A 100 9.31 31.49 -14.47
C ASN A 100 7.96 31.58 -13.74
N ILE A 101 7.97 31.87 -12.44
CA ILE A 101 6.74 32.30 -11.77
C ILE A 101 6.45 33.72 -12.28
N PRO A 102 5.33 33.97 -12.97
CA PRO A 102 4.95 35.32 -13.36
C PRO A 102 4.89 36.16 -12.09
N GLU A 103 5.73 37.17 -12.02
CA GLU A 103 5.79 38.14 -10.94
C GLU A 103 4.39 38.72 -10.78
N TYR A 104 3.65 38.21 -9.80
CA TYR A 104 2.34 38.73 -9.47
C TYR A 104 2.60 40.06 -8.77
N ASP A 105 2.62 41.10 -9.58
CA ASP A 105 2.70 42.49 -9.17
C ASP A 105 1.58 42.75 -8.16
N LYS A 106 1.99 42.91 -6.90
CA LYS A 106 1.10 43.35 -5.82
C LYS A 106 1.25 44.87 -5.72
N GLU A 107 0.57 45.57 -6.61
CA GLU A 107 0.15 46.96 -6.42
C GLU A 107 -1.34 47.02 -6.10
#